data_AF-A0A7S3UX47-F1
#
_entry.id   AF-A0A7S3UX47-F1
#
_cell.length_a   1.000
_cell.length_b   1.000
_cell.length_c   1.000
_cell.angle_alpha   90.00
_cell.angle_beta   90.00
_cell.angle_gamma   90.00
#
_symmetry.space_group_name_H-M   'P 1'
#
loop_
_entity.id
_entity.type
_entity.pdbx_description
1 polymer ?
#
loop_
_entity_poly.entity_id
_entity_poly.type
_entity_poly.pdbx_seq_one_letter_code
_entity_poly.pdbx_strand_id
1 'polypeptide(L)'
;KTVNITGLSLGGADAGNYTLASSTATTTANITPATISAITGITAANKVYDGTNAATLATGGAGFTGRLGADVLTVATSTGAFSDKNVANGKTVNITGLTLGGADAGNYTLANATASTTANITPATIAAITGITAANKVYDATTAATLTTTAAGFTGKVTGDNLTVATSTGTFSDKNVANGKTVNITGLTLGGTDAGNYTLASNTASTTANITPAQLTAITGITAANKVYDTTTAATLTTGGAGFTGKLGSDVLTVATATGNFSDKNAGNGKTVNITGLSLGGADAGNYLLPTGATTTTANITQANIAAVTGITAANKVYDGTANATLNTGSAGFTGKLGSDVLTVATSTGSFSDKNVANGKTVSISGITLGGTDAGNYNLQSSTASTTANITPATISAITGITAANKVYDTTTAATLTTTGAAFTGKITGDVLTLGAAPTGNFSDKNVANGKTVNITGLSLGGADAGN
;
A
#
# COMPACT_ATOMS: atom_id res chain seq x y z
N LYS A 1 10.50 -44.35 97.89
CA LYS A 1 11.27 -45.60 97.74
C LYS A 1 11.43 -46.25 99.12
N THR A 2 11.38 -47.58 99.20
CA THR A 2 11.62 -48.31 100.45
C THR A 2 13.11 -48.23 100.81
N VAL A 3 13.40 -47.83 102.04
CA VAL A 3 14.74 -47.82 102.61
C VAL A 3 14.85 -49.02 103.54
N ASN A 4 15.74 -49.94 103.19
CA ASN A 4 16.02 -51.11 104.00
C ASN A 4 17.10 -50.75 105.03
N ILE A 5 16.74 -50.83 106.30
CA ILE A 5 17.64 -50.61 107.43
C ILE A 5 18.12 -51.99 107.87
N THR A 6 19.44 -52.17 107.95
CA THR A 6 20.08 -53.43 108.38
C THR A 6 21.11 -53.13 109.46
N GLY A 7 21.44 -54.12 110.28
CA GLY A 7 22.41 -53.95 111.37
C GLY A 7 21.83 -53.18 112.58
N LEU A 8 20.52 -53.23 112.79
CA LEU A 8 19.91 -52.70 114.00
C LEU A 8 20.45 -53.46 115.22
N SER A 9 20.99 -52.73 116.19
CA SER A 9 21.45 -53.25 117.47
C SER A 9 20.79 -52.47 118.62
N LEU A 10 20.46 -53.16 119.70
CA LEU A 10 19.98 -52.52 120.93
C LEU A 10 21.16 -51.83 121.63
N GLY A 11 20.94 -50.62 122.16
CA GLY A 11 21.92 -49.86 122.95
C GLY A 11 21.26 -49.22 124.18
N GLY A 12 22.07 -48.88 125.20
CA GLY A 12 21.60 -48.37 126.49
C GLY A 12 21.82 -49.34 127.66
N ALA A 13 21.64 -48.86 128.90
CA ALA A 13 21.97 -49.61 130.13
C ALA A 13 21.19 -50.93 130.27
N ASP A 14 19.96 -50.98 129.75
CA ASP A 14 19.07 -52.15 129.82
C ASP A 14 19.06 -53.00 128.54
N ALA A 15 19.95 -52.75 127.58
CA ALA A 15 19.94 -53.44 126.28
C ALA A 15 20.10 -54.98 126.40
N GLY A 16 20.80 -55.47 127.43
CA GLY A 16 20.97 -56.90 127.71
C GLY A 16 19.69 -57.61 128.20
N ASN A 17 18.65 -56.86 128.57
CA ASN A 17 17.37 -57.39 129.06
C ASN A 17 16.36 -57.69 127.92
N TYR A 18 16.70 -57.42 126.65
CA TYR A 18 15.80 -57.57 125.50
C TYR A 18 16.52 -58.22 124.30
N THR A 19 15.76 -58.92 123.45
CA THR A 19 16.23 -59.43 122.16
C THR A 19 15.46 -58.77 121.01
N LEU A 20 16.15 -58.29 119.98
CA LEU A 20 15.50 -57.83 118.75
C LEU A 20 14.90 -59.02 117.99
N ALA A 21 13.60 -58.99 117.72
CA ALA A 21 12.92 -60.02 116.91
C ALA A 21 13.32 -59.97 115.42
N SER A 22 13.85 -58.84 114.95
CA SER A 22 14.46 -58.67 113.64
C SER A 22 15.53 -57.57 113.71
N SER A 23 16.67 -57.79 113.05
CA SER A 23 17.75 -56.80 112.92
C SER A 23 17.57 -55.89 111.70
N THR A 24 16.38 -55.93 111.10
CA THR A 24 16.03 -55.16 109.90
C THR A 24 14.73 -54.40 110.12
N ALA A 25 14.63 -53.23 109.49
CA ALA A 25 13.41 -52.45 109.43
C ALA A 25 13.28 -51.80 108.05
N THR A 26 12.06 -51.42 107.67
CA THR A 26 11.82 -50.66 106.44
C THR A 26 11.18 -49.33 106.77
N THR A 27 11.65 -48.27 106.14
CA THR A 27 10.94 -46.99 106.08
C THR A 27 10.76 -46.59 104.62
N THR A 28 10.02 -45.52 104.36
CA THR A 28 9.91 -44.93 103.03
C THR A 28 10.48 -43.54 103.02
N ALA A 29 11.33 -43.24 102.04
CA ALA A 29 11.83 -41.90 101.78
C ALA A 29 11.54 -41.49 100.33
N ASN A 30 11.38 -40.19 100.08
CA ASN A 30 11.24 -39.67 98.72
C ASN A 30 12.61 -39.38 98.13
N ILE A 31 12.78 -39.72 96.84
CA ILE A 31 13.91 -39.25 96.04
C ILE A 31 13.30 -38.28 95.04
N THR A 32 13.66 -37.01 95.16
CA THR A 32 13.23 -35.98 94.21
C THR A 32 14.06 -36.14 92.93
N PRO A 33 13.43 -36.17 91.74
CA PRO A 33 14.17 -36.22 90.48
C PRO A 33 15.16 -35.06 90.38
N ALA A 34 16.34 -35.33 89.82
CA ALA A 34 17.31 -34.27 89.52
C ALA A 34 16.78 -33.37 88.39
N THR A 35 17.35 -32.18 88.23
CA THR A 35 16.91 -31.24 87.19
C THR A 35 17.93 -31.18 86.05
N ILE A 36 17.46 -31.41 84.82
CA ILE A 36 18.17 -30.99 83.62
C ILE A 36 17.85 -29.52 83.36
N SER A 37 18.85 -28.66 83.47
CA SER A 37 18.69 -27.22 83.33
C SER A 37 18.64 -26.75 81.88
N ALA A 38 19.26 -27.49 80.97
CA ALA A 38 19.24 -27.22 79.53
C ALA A 38 19.55 -28.47 78.70
N ILE A 39 19.00 -28.52 77.49
CA ILE A 39 19.41 -29.45 76.43
C ILE A 39 20.18 -28.64 75.39
N THR A 40 21.42 -29.06 75.10
CA THR A 40 22.32 -28.42 74.13
C THR A 40 22.66 -29.38 72.99
N GLY A 41 23.41 -28.96 71.97
CA GLY A 41 23.91 -29.87 70.93
C GLY A 41 22.87 -30.36 69.91
N ILE A 42 21.61 -29.94 70.00
CA ILE A 42 20.63 -30.15 68.93
C ILE A 42 21.01 -29.26 67.74
N THR A 43 21.09 -29.86 66.56
CA THR A 43 21.36 -29.17 65.30
C THR A 43 20.14 -29.23 64.39
N ALA A 44 20.07 -28.33 63.41
CA ALA A 44 19.05 -28.33 62.38
C ALA A 44 19.70 -28.48 61.00
N ALA A 45 19.05 -29.21 60.10
CA ALA A 45 19.51 -29.34 58.73
C ALA A 45 19.22 -28.05 57.94
N ASN A 46 20.15 -27.67 57.06
CA ASN A 46 19.87 -26.69 56.02
C ASN A 46 18.78 -27.24 55.08
N LYS A 47 17.96 -26.35 54.51
CA LYS A 47 16.94 -26.73 53.53
C LYS A 47 16.97 -25.83 52.30
N VAL A 48 16.40 -26.32 51.21
CA VAL A 48 15.95 -25.49 50.09
C VAL A 48 14.59 -24.92 50.46
N TYR A 49 14.33 -23.69 50.03
CA TYR A 49 13.04 -23.04 50.24
C TYR A 49 11.88 -23.89 49.70
N ASP A 50 10.90 -24.17 50.56
CA ASP A 50 9.72 -25.00 50.25
C ASP A 50 8.40 -24.32 50.67
N GLY A 51 8.46 -23.03 50.99
CA GLY A 51 7.31 -22.24 51.48
C GLY A 51 6.94 -22.46 52.95
N THR A 52 7.66 -23.30 53.69
CA THR A 52 7.37 -23.60 55.10
C THR A 52 8.53 -23.22 56.02
N ASN A 53 8.21 -22.91 57.27
CA ASN A 53 9.21 -22.70 58.31
C ASN A 53 9.58 -23.99 59.07
N ALA A 54 9.11 -25.17 58.66
CA ALA A 54 9.45 -26.42 59.35
C ALA A 54 10.95 -26.73 59.22
N ALA A 55 11.57 -27.17 60.33
CA ALA A 55 12.98 -27.55 60.39
C ALA A 55 13.13 -29.03 60.76
N THR A 56 14.07 -29.70 60.12
CA THR A 56 14.47 -31.07 60.47
C THR A 56 15.57 -31.00 61.52
N LEU A 57 15.28 -31.50 62.72
CA LEU A 57 16.22 -31.52 63.85
C LEU A 57 17.02 -32.82 63.89
N ALA A 58 18.30 -32.72 64.25
CA ALA A 58 19.14 -33.85 64.60
C ALA A 58 19.45 -33.79 66.11
N THR A 59 18.86 -34.71 66.87
CA THR A 59 18.94 -34.77 68.34
C THR A 59 19.94 -35.79 68.86
N GLY A 60 20.55 -36.59 67.99
CA GLY A 60 21.51 -37.63 68.38
C GLY A 60 22.78 -37.09 69.06
N GLY A 61 23.09 -35.80 68.88
CA GLY A 61 24.18 -35.10 69.55
C GLY A 61 23.75 -34.29 70.77
N ALA A 62 22.53 -34.49 71.29
CA ALA A 62 22.02 -33.68 72.38
C ALA A 62 22.81 -33.89 73.68
N GLY A 63 23.22 -32.79 74.31
CA GLY A 63 23.82 -32.76 75.64
C GLY A 63 22.80 -32.37 76.70
N PHE A 64 22.93 -32.91 77.92
CA PHE A 64 21.99 -32.69 79.03
C PHE A 64 22.73 -32.08 80.23
N THR A 65 22.59 -30.77 80.41
CA THR A 65 23.23 -30.05 81.53
C THR A 65 22.52 -30.41 82.84
N GLY A 66 23.25 -31.00 83.79
CA GLY A 66 22.69 -31.54 85.04
C GLY A 66 22.54 -33.06 85.06
N ARG A 67 22.89 -33.75 83.97
CA ARG A 67 22.95 -35.23 83.91
C ARG A 67 24.02 -35.75 84.88
N LEU A 68 23.65 -36.70 85.73
CA LEU A 68 24.53 -37.32 86.71
C LEU A 68 25.16 -38.59 86.15
N GLY A 69 26.46 -38.77 86.40
CA GLY A 69 27.19 -40.01 86.12
C GLY A 69 27.02 -40.58 84.70
N ALA A 70 26.71 -41.88 84.63
CA ALA A 70 26.53 -42.64 83.41
C ALA A 70 25.06 -42.72 82.94
N ASP A 71 24.16 -41.95 83.57
CA ASP A 71 22.72 -41.97 83.24
C ASP A 71 22.50 -41.69 81.75
N VAL A 72 21.59 -42.44 81.15
CA VAL A 72 21.29 -42.43 79.71
C VAL A 72 20.05 -41.60 79.46
N LEU A 73 20.26 -40.40 78.90
CA LEU A 73 19.23 -39.48 78.46
C LEU A 73 19.26 -39.29 76.94
N THR A 74 18.08 -39.15 76.33
CA THR A 74 17.87 -38.78 74.94
C THR A 74 16.78 -37.73 74.83
N VAL A 75 16.60 -37.14 73.64
CA VAL A 75 15.44 -36.29 73.36
C VAL A 75 14.31 -37.18 72.84
N ALA A 76 13.21 -37.27 73.57
CA ALA A 76 12.07 -38.10 73.18
C ALA A 76 11.16 -37.40 72.16
N THR A 77 10.86 -36.12 72.38
CA THR A 77 10.12 -35.28 71.43
C THR A 77 10.80 -33.94 71.26
N SER A 78 10.69 -33.36 70.07
CA SER A 78 11.14 -32.01 69.75
C SER A 78 10.52 -31.56 68.44
N THR A 79 10.09 -30.30 68.36
CA THR A 79 9.61 -29.68 67.12
C THR A 79 10.48 -28.48 66.80
N GLY A 80 10.99 -28.42 65.56
CA GLY A 80 11.83 -27.32 65.09
C GLY A 80 11.09 -26.45 64.07
N ALA A 81 11.20 -25.13 64.22
CA ALA A 81 10.75 -24.18 63.22
C ALA A 81 11.74 -23.03 63.04
N PHE A 82 12.07 -22.70 61.80
CA PHE A 82 12.77 -21.47 61.43
C PHE A 82 11.97 -20.24 61.88
N SER A 83 12.67 -19.12 62.14
CA SER A 83 12.06 -17.83 62.50
C SER A 83 10.98 -17.36 61.53
N ASP A 84 11.16 -17.68 60.25
CA ASP A 84 10.25 -17.43 59.14
C ASP A 84 10.63 -18.35 57.97
N LYS A 85 9.81 -18.40 56.91
CA LYS A 85 10.04 -19.25 55.73
C LYS A 85 11.14 -18.75 54.79
N ASN A 86 11.56 -17.49 54.88
CA ASN A 86 12.33 -16.84 53.82
C ASN A 86 13.80 -17.24 53.82
N VAL A 87 14.39 -17.25 52.62
CA VAL A 87 15.81 -17.52 52.38
C VAL A 87 16.70 -16.58 53.18
N ALA A 88 17.62 -17.18 53.94
CA ALA A 88 18.71 -16.48 54.61
C ALA A 88 19.70 -17.53 55.16
N ASN A 89 20.93 -17.08 55.37
CA ASN A 89 21.94 -17.85 56.09
C ASN A 89 21.83 -17.62 57.60
N GLY A 90 22.16 -18.64 58.40
CA GLY A 90 22.22 -18.55 59.86
C GLY A 90 20.87 -18.26 60.52
N LYS A 91 19.76 -18.67 59.92
CA LYS A 91 18.43 -18.42 60.48
C LYS A 91 18.27 -19.17 61.79
N THR A 92 17.69 -18.49 62.77
CA THR A 92 17.29 -19.10 64.04
C THR A 92 16.25 -20.18 63.78
N VAL A 93 16.51 -21.36 64.34
CA VAL A 93 15.56 -22.47 64.47
C VAL A 93 15.16 -22.55 65.94
N ASN A 94 13.90 -22.23 66.20
CA ASN A 94 13.29 -22.35 67.51
C ASN A 94 12.88 -23.81 67.72
N ILE A 95 13.33 -24.39 68.84
CA ILE A 95 13.01 -25.76 69.22
C ILE A 95 12.06 -25.70 70.40
N THR A 96 10.91 -26.38 70.29
CA THR A 96 9.89 -26.45 71.33
C THR A 96 9.46 -27.90 71.57
N GLY A 97 8.72 -28.14 72.66
CA GLY A 97 8.19 -29.46 72.98
C GLY A 97 9.27 -30.48 73.34
N LEU A 98 10.41 -30.02 73.87
CA LEU A 98 11.47 -30.92 74.33
C LEU A 98 10.98 -31.76 75.50
N THR A 99 11.18 -33.07 75.40
CA THR A 99 10.95 -34.02 76.50
C THR A 99 12.14 -34.96 76.64
N LEU A 100 12.38 -35.42 77.88
CA LEU A 100 13.45 -36.37 78.18
C LEU A 100 13.02 -37.78 77.81
N GLY A 101 13.90 -38.50 77.12
CA GLY A 101 13.83 -39.93 76.83
C GLY A 101 15.08 -40.65 77.32
N GLY A 102 15.18 -41.95 77.03
CA GLY A 102 16.27 -42.80 77.50
C GLY A 102 15.91 -43.58 78.77
N ALA A 103 16.78 -44.52 79.15
CA ALA A 103 16.53 -45.46 80.25
C ALA A 103 16.37 -44.74 81.61
N ASP A 104 17.06 -43.62 81.79
CA ASP A 104 17.10 -42.89 83.06
C ASP A 104 16.21 -41.63 83.08
N ALA A 105 15.42 -41.38 82.02
CA ALA A 105 14.60 -40.17 81.88
C ALA A 105 13.67 -39.91 83.07
N GLY A 106 13.08 -40.97 83.65
CA GLY A 106 12.18 -40.87 84.80
C GLY A 106 12.85 -40.39 86.09
N ASN A 107 14.18 -40.36 86.15
CA ASN A 107 14.95 -39.83 87.28
C ASN A 107 15.17 -38.32 87.21
N TYR A 108 14.69 -37.66 86.14
CA TYR A 108 14.93 -36.24 85.89
C TYR A 108 13.66 -35.45 85.61
N THR A 109 13.68 -34.16 85.96
CA THR A 109 12.77 -33.13 85.44
C THR A 109 13.50 -32.24 84.46
N LEU A 110 12.79 -31.69 83.47
CA LEU A 110 13.33 -30.72 82.52
C LEU A 110 12.89 -29.31 82.90
N ALA A 111 13.84 -28.42 83.16
CA ALA A 111 13.56 -27.04 83.57
C ALA A 111 12.99 -26.18 82.43
N ASN A 112 13.42 -26.43 81.18
CA ASN A 112 12.98 -25.68 80.01
C ASN A 112 12.75 -26.63 78.83
N ALA A 113 11.54 -26.58 78.26
CA ALA A 113 11.13 -27.39 77.10
C ALA A 113 11.46 -26.73 75.76
N THR A 114 12.34 -25.72 75.74
CA THR A 114 12.75 -24.97 74.55
C THR A 114 14.26 -24.88 74.43
N ALA A 115 14.73 -24.79 73.18
CA ALA A 115 16.12 -24.53 72.82
C ALA A 115 16.17 -23.75 71.48
N SER A 116 17.36 -23.34 71.05
CA SER A 116 17.55 -22.76 69.73
C SER A 116 18.85 -23.25 69.09
N THR A 117 18.85 -23.22 67.76
CA THR A 117 20.03 -23.50 66.94
C THR A 117 19.95 -22.64 65.67
N THR A 118 20.88 -22.79 64.73
CA THR A 118 20.84 -22.09 63.45
C THR A 118 20.99 -23.02 62.26
N ALA A 119 20.36 -22.69 61.14
CA ALA A 119 20.51 -23.37 59.86
C ALA A 119 20.21 -22.39 58.71
N ASN A 120 20.61 -22.75 57.49
CA ASN A 120 20.37 -21.96 56.29
C ASN A 120 19.09 -22.42 55.56
N ILE A 121 18.36 -21.46 55.01
CA ILE A 121 17.39 -21.71 53.94
C ILE A 121 18.00 -21.14 52.65
N THR A 122 18.22 -22.01 51.67
CA THR A 122 18.75 -21.65 50.34
C THR A 122 17.63 -21.44 49.32
N PRO A 123 17.81 -20.58 48.30
CA PRO A 123 16.76 -20.34 47.30
C PRO A 123 16.30 -21.58 46.56
N ALA A 124 15.00 -21.66 46.29
CA ALA A 124 14.48 -22.56 45.27
C ALA A 124 14.82 -22.04 43.86
N THR A 125 14.74 -22.90 42.84
CA THR A 125 15.01 -22.51 41.46
C THR A 125 13.71 -22.41 40.66
N ILE A 126 13.48 -21.27 40.01
CA ILE A 126 12.53 -21.17 38.91
C ILE A 126 13.23 -21.61 37.63
N ALA A 127 12.79 -22.73 37.06
CA ALA A 127 13.40 -23.32 35.88
C ALA A 127 13.10 -22.54 34.59
N ALA A 128 11.91 -21.95 34.49
CA ALA A 128 11.48 -21.18 33.33
C ALA A 128 10.35 -20.20 33.69
N ILE A 129 10.26 -19.12 32.91
CA ILE A 129 9.09 -18.22 32.89
C ILE A 129 8.34 -18.45 31.59
N THR A 130 7.04 -18.76 31.69
CA THR A 130 6.16 -19.03 30.55
C THR A 130 5.02 -18.01 30.50
N GLY A 131 4.18 -18.02 29.47
CA GLY A 131 2.98 -17.18 29.40
C GLY A 131 3.21 -15.69 29.12
N ILE A 132 4.46 -15.26 28.88
CA ILE A 132 4.74 -13.92 28.36
C ILE A 132 4.31 -13.86 26.89
N THR A 133 3.52 -12.85 26.54
CA THR A 133 3.06 -12.59 25.18
C THR A 133 3.64 -11.30 24.64
N ALA A 134 3.66 -11.16 23.31
CA ALA A 134 4.06 -9.94 22.62
C ALA A 134 2.88 -9.41 21.80
N ALA A 135 2.73 -8.10 21.74
CA ALA A 135 1.72 -7.46 20.89
C ALA A 135 2.14 -7.53 19.41
N ASN A 136 1.17 -7.75 18.53
CA ASN A 136 1.36 -7.50 17.10
C ASN A 136 1.62 -6.00 16.88
N LYS A 137 2.38 -5.66 15.84
CA LYS A 137 2.65 -4.26 15.48
C LYS A 137 2.54 -4.03 13.97
N VAL A 138 2.29 -2.78 13.60
CA VAL A 138 2.54 -2.30 12.25
C VAL A 138 4.05 -2.07 12.11
N TYR A 139 4.58 -2.33 10.92
CA TYR A 139 5.97 -2.09 10.58
C TYR A 139 6.39 -0.66 10.91
N ASP A 140 7.43 -0.51 11.74
CA ASP A 140 7.95 0.78 12.20
C ASP A 140 9.46 0.92 12.00
N ALA A 141 10.04 0.04 11.16
CA ALA A 141 11.47 -0.08 10.91
C ALA A 141 12.35 -0.45 12.13
N THR A 142 11.76 -0.91 13.24
CA THR A 142 12.50 -1.36 14.44
C THR A 142 12.18 -2.81 14.80
N THR A 143 13.05 -3.43 15.59
CA THR A 143 12.85 -4.78 16.15
C THR A 143 12.20 -4.76 17.54
N ALA A 144 11.89 -3.60 18.13
CA ALA A 144 11.35 -3.53 19.48
C ALA A 144 9.95 -4.17 19.56
N ALA A 145 9.73 -5.00 20.59
CA ALA A 145 8.45 -5.65 20.86
C ALA A 145 7.87 -5.20 22.21
N THR A 146 6.56 -4.96 22.24
CA THR A 146 5.83 -4.67 23.47
C THR A 146 5.38 -5.98 24.12
N LEU A 147 5.89 -6.27 25.31
CA LEU A 147 5.59 -7.49 26.05
C LEU A 147 4.44 -7.29 27.04
N THR A 148 3.64 -8.33 27.25
CA THR A 148 2.68 -8.44 28.36
C THR A 148 3.10 -9.59 29.26
N THR A 149 3.34 -9.29 30.55
CA THR A 149 3.88 -10.24 31.53
C THR A 149 2.89 -10.61 32.64
N THR A 150 1.67 -10.07 32.61
CA THR A 150 0.66 -10.27 33.67
C THR A 150 0.20 -11.72 33.81
N ALA A 151 0.25 -12.49 32.72
CA ALA A 151 -0.09 -13.92 32.68
C ALA A 151 1.15 -14.83 32.82
N ALA A 152 2.28 -14.29 33.28
CA ALA A 152 3.51 -15.08 33.39
C ALA A 152 3.38 -16.23 34.40
N GLY A 153 3.75 -17.44 33.96
CA GLY A 153 3.88 -18.63 34.78
C GLY A 153 5.32 -18.85 35.22
N PHE A 154 5.53 -19.45 36.41
CA PHE A 154 6.84 -19.69 37.00
C PHE A 154 7.01 -21.18 37.33
N THR A 155 7.75 -21.92 36.51
CA THR A 155 7.97 -23.36 36.71
C THR A 155 8.91 -23.59 37.89
N GLY A 156 8.44 -24.29 38.93
CA GLY A 156 9.17 -24.50 40.19
C GLY A 156 8.74 -23.57 41.33
N LYS A 157 7.75 -22.71 41.10
CA LYS A 157 7.14 -21.86 42.12
C LYS A 157 6.36 -22.69 43.15
N VAL A 158 6.57 -22.41 44.44
CA VAL A 158 5.78 -22.97 45.54
C VAL A 158 4.38 -22.36 45.52
N THR A 159 3.36 -23.21 45.69
CA THR A 159 1.95 -22.79 45.70
C THR A 159 1.70 -21.72 46.76
N GLY A 160 1.01 -20.64 46.37
CA GLY A 160 0.65 -19.53 47.26
C GLY A 160 1.66 -18.39 47.30
N ASP A 161 2.89 -18.60 46.82
CA ASP A 161 3.86 -17.51 46.73
C ASP A 161 3.46 -16.47 45.67
N ASN A 162 3.98 -15.26 45.81
CA ASN A 162 3.77 -14.16 44.89
C ASN A 162 5.06 -13.85 44.11
N LEU A 163 5.05 -14.22 42.82
CA LEU A 163 6.10 -13.94 41.86
C LEU A 163 5.53 -13.18 40.67
N THR A 164 6.26 -12.19 40.18
CA THR A 164 5.98 -11.42 38.96
C THR A 164 7.26 -11.31 38.12
N VAL A 165 7.13 -10.81 36.89
CA VAL A 165 8.29 -10.41 36.07
C VAL A 165 8.61 -8.96 36.40
N ALA A 166 9.77 -8.69 36.99
CA ALA A 166 10.18 -7.33 37.35
C ALA A 166 10.75 -6.57 36.14
N THR A 167 11.62 -7.22 35.36
CA THR A 167 12.17 -6.66 34.12
C THR A 167 12.09 -7.67 32.99
N SER A 168 11.90 -7.18 31.77
CA SER A 168 12.00 -7.96 30.53
C SER A 168 12.21 -7.02 29.35
N THR A 169 12.89 -7.48 28.31
CA THR A 169 13.04 -6.75 27.04
C THR A 169 12.73 -7.69 25.88
N GLY A 170 11.79 -7.29 25.03
CA GLY A 170 11.35 -8.05 23.87
C GLY A 170 11.90 -7.48 22.57
N THR A 171 12.41 -8.36 21.70
CA THR A 171 12.89 -7.99 20.36
C THR A 171 12.44 -9.02 19.33
N PHE A 172 11.83 -8.57 18.23
CA PHE A 172 11.60 -9.40 17.05
C PHE A 172 12.93 -9.84 16.43
N SER A 173 12.94 -11.02 15.81
CA SER A 173 14.11 -11.58 15.11
C SER A 173 14.73 -10.63 14.08
N ASP A 174 13.88 -9.87 13.40
CA ASP A 174 14.21 -8.83 12.43
C ASP A 174 13.01 -7.87 12.30
N LYS A 175 13.19 -6.74 11.61
CA LYS A 175 12.16 -5.71 11.45
C LYS A 175 11.07 -6.08 10.45
N ASN A 176 11.28 -7.05 9.56
CA ASN A 176 10.47 -7.24 8.36
C ASN A 176 9.11 -7.86 8.67
N VAL A 177 8.11 -7.46 7.88
CA VAL A 177 6.74 -7.99 7.91
C VAL A 177 6.72 -9.50 7.78
N ALA A 178 6.07 -10.15 8.73
CA ALA A 178 5.73 -11.57 8.69
C ALA A 178 4.75 -11.89 9.81
N ASN A 179 4.02 -13.00 9.65
CA ASN A 179 3.20 -13.57 10.71
C ASN A 179 4.05 -14.55 11.55
N GLY A 180 3.71 -14.67 12.84
CA GLY A 180 4.34 -15.63 13.75
C GLY A 180 5.83 -15.40 13.98
N LYS A 181 6.32 -14.15 13.87
CA LYS A 181 7.73 -13.85 14.07
C LYS A 181 8.13 -14.13 15.52
N THR A 182 9.29 -14.74 15.69
CA THR A 182 9.90 -14.94 17.00
C THR A 182 10.20 -13.60 17.65
N VAL A 183 9.77 -13.46 18.89
CA VAL A 183 10.15 -12.39 19.80
C VAL A 183 11.05 -12.99 20.87
N ASN A 184 12.32 -12.61 20.83
CA ASN A 184 13.32 -12.98 21.83
C ASN A 184 13.14 -12.09 23.06
N ILE A 185 13.00 -12.71 24.22
CA ILE A 185 12.86 -12.03 25.50
C ILE A 185 14.16 -12.22 26.27
N THR A 186 14.75 -11.13 26.73
CA THR A 186 15.99 -11.12 27.52
C THR A 186 15.82 -10.26 28.77
N GLY A 187 16.78 -10.35 29.69
CA GLY A 187 16.79 -9.52 30.91
C GLY A 187 15.64 -9.84 31.86
N LEU A 188 15.16 -11.09 31.87
CA LEU A 188 14.14 -11.53 32.82
C LEU A 188 14.68 -11.50 34.25
N THR A 189 13.93 -10.86 35.15
CA THR A 189 14.18 -10.88 36.58
C THR A 189 12.88 -11.16 37.36
N LEU A 190 13.03 -11.78 38.54
CA LEU A 190 11.91 -12.09 39.43
C LEU A 190 11.53 -10.85 40.25
N GLY A 191 10.23 -10.56 40.31
CA GLY A 191 9.61 -9.58 41.19
C GLY A 191 8.53 -10.23 42.07
N GLY A 192 7.84 -9.42 42.85
CA GLY A 192 6.84 -9.89 43.82
C GLY A 192 7.43 -10.06 45.23
N THR A 193 6.55 -10.31 46.20
CA THR A 193 6.92 -10.32 47.63
C THR A 193 7.77 -11.53 48.02
N ASP A 194 7.72 -12.61 47.25
CA ASP A 194 8.47 -13.84 47.52
C ASP A 194 9.69 -14.00 46.60
N ALA A 195 10.01 -13.01 45.75
CA ALA A 195 11.09 -13.10 44.76
C ALA A 195 12.47 -13.44 45.36
N GLY A 196 12.77 -12.90 46.55
CA GLY A 196 14.03 -13.16 47.25
C GLY A 196 14.22 -14.62 47.69
N ASN A 197 13.16 -15.43 47.64
CA ASN A 197 13.22 -16.86 47.98
C ASN A 197 13.62 -17.76 46.80
N TYR A 198 13.82 -17.17 45.62
CA TYR A 198 14.08 -17.90 44.39
C TYR A 198 15.30 -17.38 43.63
N THR A 199 15.89 -18.27 42.86
CA THR A 199 16.81 -17.95 41.77
C THR A 199 16.15 -18.28 40.43
N LEU A 200 16.57 -17.60 39.38
CA LEU A 200 16.09 -17.84 38.03
C LEU A 200 17.16 -18.57 37.22
N ALA A 201 16.82 -19.76 36.69
CA ALA A 201 17.78 -20.59 35.95
C ALA A 201 18.18 -19.98 34.59
N SER A 202 17.27 -19.25 33.94
CA SER A 202 17.51 -18.57 32.66
C SER A 202 16.82 -17.23 32.62
N ASN A 203 17.55 -16.19 32.21
CA ASN A 203 17.05 -14.83 32.05
C ASN A 203 16.49 -14.57 30.63
N THR A 204 16.23 -15.63 29.86
CA THR A 204 15.70 -15.56 28.51
C THR A 204 14.43 -16.39 28.33
N ALA A 205 13.56 -15.95 27.43
CA ALA A 205 12.40 -16.69 26.95
C ALA A 205 12.10 -16.33 25.50
N SER A 206 11.09 -16.94 24.90
CA SER A 206 10.63 -16.60 23.56
C SER A 206 9.12 -16.65 23.46
N THR A 207 8.56 -15.82 22.60
CA THR A 207 7.15 -15.84 22.21
C THR A 207 7.04 -15.50 20.72
N THR A 208 5.82 -15.36 20.20
CA THR A 208 5.61 -14.97 18.78
C THR A 208 4.60 -13.85 18.66
N ALA A 209 4.79 -12.97 17.67
CA ALA A 209 3.83 -11.94 17.27
C ALA A 209 3.96 -11.63 15.78
N ASN A 210 2.96 -10.94 15.22
CA ASN A 210 2.94 -10.53 13.82
C ASN A 210 3.46 -9.10 13.66
N ILE A 211 4.18 -8.86 12.56
CA ILE A 211 4.43 -7.51 12.03
C ILE A 211 3.63 -7.37 10.75
N THR A 212 2.71 -6.40 10.69
CA THR A 212 1.91 -6.09 9.49
C THR A 212 2.51 -4.92 8.70
N PRO A 213 2.31 -4.83 7.38
CA PRO A 213 2.86 -3.73 6.57
C PRO A 213 2.45 -2.34 7.01
N ALA A 214 3.35 -1.38 6.81
CA ALA A 214 3.04 0.04 6.90
C ALA A 214 2.39 0.55 5.61
N GLN A 215 1.44 1.47 5.72
CA GLN A 215 0.75 2.05 4.58
C GLN A 215 1.53 3.26 4.05
N LEU A 216 1.95 3.25 2.77
CA LEU A 216 2.40 4.47 2.11
C LEU A 216 1.19 5.37 1.85
N THR A 217 1.38 6.69 1.97
CA THR A 217 0.30 7.67 1.77
C THR A 217 0.27 8.25 0.36
N ALA A 218 1.43 8.29 -0.33
CA ALA A 218 1.51 8.73 -1.72
C ALA A 218 2.77 8.18 -2.41
N ILE A 219 2.69 8.04 -3.74
CA ILE A 219 3.84 7.87 -4.62
C ILE A 219 3.89 9.11 -5.53
N THR A 220 5.02 9.81 -5.52
CA THR A 220 5.24 11.04 -6.29
C THR A 220 6.42 10.86 -7.24
N GLY A 221 6.70 11.83 -8.11
CA GLY A 221 7.90 11.82 -8.95
C GLY A 221 7.89 10.85 -10.15
N ILE A 222 6.82 10.07 -10.34
CA ILE A 222 6.59 9.36 -11.61
C ILE A 222 6.15 10.38 -12.67
N THR A 223 6.87 10.41 -13.79
CA THR A 223 6.57 11.31 -14.92
C THR A 223 6.18 10.52 -16.16
N ALA A 224 5.49 11.16 -17.09
CA ALA A 224 5.15 10.62 -18.39
C ALA A 224 5.79 11.46 -19.50
N ALA A 225 6.26 10.81 -20.56
CA ALA A 225 6.78 11.50 -21.73
C ALA A 225 5.65 12.08 -22.60
N ASN A 226 5.88 13.27 -23.16
CA ASN A 226 5.04 13.80 -24.23
C ASN A 226 5.13 12.88 -25.46
N LYS A 227 4.06 12.83 -26.26
CA LYS A 227 4.04 12.08 -27.51
C LYS A 227 3.36 12.86 -28.63
N VAL A 228 3.62 12.46 -29.86
CA VAL A 228 2.80 12.84 -31.02
C VAL A 228 1.59 11.92 -31.05
N TYR A 229 0.45 12.45 -31.49
CA TYR A 229 -0.78 11.68 -31.69
C TYR A 229 -0.51 10.45 -32.56
N ASP A 230 -0.83 9.28 -32.03
CA ASP A 230 -0.55 7.98 -32.66
C ASP A 230 -1.74 7.00 -32.60
N THR A 231 -2.94 7.53 -32.35
CA THR A 231 -4.21 6.79 -32.18
C THR A 231 -4.34 5.95 -30.88
N THR A 232 -3.34 5.93 -30.00
CA THR A 232 -3.35 5.12 -28.77
C THR A 232 -3.34 5.99 -27.51
N THR A 233 -3.79 5.42 -26.38
CA THR A 233 -3.69 6.04 -25.05
C THR A 233 -2.41 5.69 -24.31
N ALA A 234 -1.57 4.78 -24.84
CA ALA A 234 -0.38 4.32 -24.13
C ALA A 234 0.60 5.48 -23.87
N ALA A 235 1.06 5.59 -22.61
CA ALA A 235 2.04 6.56 -22.18
C ALA A 235 3.35 5.87 -21.77
N THR A 236 4.48 6.48 -22.08
CA THR A 236 5.79 6.02 -21.59
C THR A 236 6.08 6.69 -20.25
N LEU A 237 6.21 5.89 -19.20
CA LEU A 237 6.50 6.36 -17.84
C LEU A 237 7.99 6.35 -17.53
N THR A 238 8.44 7.31 -16.73
CA THR A 238 9.75 7.29 -16.07
C THR A 238 9.53 7.19 -14.56
N THR A 239 9.98 6.08 -13.96
CA THR A 239 9.73 5.76 -12.54
C THR A 239 10.97 5.88 -11.66
N GLY A 240 12.16 6.10 -12.23
CA GLY A 240 13.42 6.17 -11.48
C GLY A 240 13.49 7.34 -10.48
N GLY A 241 12.67 8.38 -10.67
CA GLY A 241 12.54 9.52 -9.75
C GLY A 241 11.41 9.37 -8.74
N ALA A 242 10.82 8.19 -8.57
CA ALA A 242 9.67 8.00 -7.68
C ALA A 242 10.04 8.25 -6.21
N GLY A 243 9.22 9.06 -5.53
CA GLY A 243 9.25 9.30 -4.09
C GLY A 243 8.13 8.56 -3.37
N PHE A 244 8.39 8.12 -2.13
CA PHE A 244 7.44 7.31 -1.34
C PHE A 244 7.13 8.01 -0.02
N THR A 245 5.98 8.68 0.06
CA THR A 245 5.54 9.35 1.30
C THR A 245 5.01 8.32 2.29
N GLY A 246 5.48 8.39 3.55
CA GLY A 246 5.23 7.38 4.57
C GLY A 246 6.32 6.30 4.68
N LYS A 247 7.34 6.35 3.82
CA LYS A 247 8.55 5.52 3.96
C LYS A 247 9.29 5.87 5.25
N LEU A 248 9.76 4.86 5.97
CA LEU A 248 10.43 5.01 7.26
C LEU A 248 11.96 4.93 7.07
N GLY A 249 12.67 5.70 7.89
CA GLY A 249 14.14 5.69 7.98
C GLY A 249 14.87 5.60 6.63
N SER A 250 15.82 4.68 6.55
CA SER A 250 16.65 4.42 5.37
C SER A 250 16.14 3.28 4.50
N ASP A 251 14.89 2.85 4.67
CA ASP A 251 14.32 1.76 3.86
C ASP A 251 14.40 2.06 2.36
N VAL A 252 14.62 1.02 1.57
CA VAL A 252 14.85 1.09 0.13
C VAL A 252 13.62 0.60 -0.61
N LEU A 253 12.95 1.54 -1.27
CA LEU A 253 11.79 1.30 -2.12
C LEU A 253 12.05 1.80 -3.55
N THR A 254 11.53 1.07 -4.53
CA THR A 254 11.47 1.45 -5.94
C THR A 254 10.10 1.12 -6.51
N VAL A 255 9.80 1.61 -7.72
CA VAL A 255 8.64 1.13 -8.48
C VAL A 255 9.10 -0.04 -9.34
N ALA A 256 8.62 -1.24 -9.05
CA ALA A 256 8.97 -2.44 -9.80
C ALA A 256 8.19 -2.52 -11.12
N THR A 257 6.90 -2.23 -11.08
CA THR A 257 6.03 -2.16 -12.26
C THR A 257 5.12 -0.95 -12.19
N ALA A 258 4.80 -0.38 -13.36
CA ALA A 258 3.78 0.65 -13.54
C ALA A 258 3.38 0.71 -15.02
N THR A 259 2.11 0.93 -15.30
CA THR A 259 1.58 1.13 -16.65
C THR A 259 0.89 2.48 -16.73
N GLY A 260 1.23 3.28 -17.73
CA GLY A 260 0.67 4.62 -17.94
C GLY A 260 -0.28 4.65 -19.14
N ASN A 261 -1.44 5.27 -18.97
CA ASN A 261 -2.35 5.58 -20.08
C ASN A 261 -2.88 7.01 -19.97
N PHE A 262 -2.80 7.77 -21.05
CA PHE A 262 -3.53 9.04 -21.20
C PHE A 262 -5.04 8.81 -21.03
N SER A 263 -5.74 9.83 -20.50
CA SER A 263 -7.20 9.81 -20.31
C SER A 263 -7.98 9.48 -21.57
N ASP A 264 -7.45 9.89 -22.72
CA ASP A 264 -7.96 9.64 -24.06
C ASP A 264 -6.82 9.85 -25.08
N LYS A 265 -7.04 9.39 -26.32
CA LYS A 265 -6.03 9.42 -27.39
C LYS A 265 -5.80 10.82 -27.97
N ASN A 266 -6.67 11.80 -27.72
CA ASN A 266 -6.74 13.02 -28.52
C ASN A 266 -5.63 14.01 -28.14
N ALA A 267 -5.19 14.81 -29.13
CA ALA A 267 -4.20 15.84 -28.93
C ALA A 267 -4.64 16.87 -27.87
N GLY A 268 -3.69 17.34 -27.07
CA GLY A 268 -3.93 18.28 -25.98
C GLY A 268 -2.73 18.42 -25.05
N ASN A 269 -2.70 19.55 -24.33
CA ASN A 269 -1.66 19.83 -23.34
C ASN A 269 -2.12 19.44 -21.93
N GLY A 270 -1.18 19.04 -21.07
CA GLY A 270 -1.44 18.72 -19.66
C GLY A 270 -2.43 17.59 -19.46
N LYS A 271 -2.53 16.66 -20.42
CA LYS A 271 -3.47 15.54 -20.34
C LYS A 271 -3.10 14.64 -19.17
N THR A 272 -4.11 14.21 -18.43
CA THR A 272 -3.95 13.25 -17.35
C THR A 272 -3.45 11.92 -17.89
N VAL A 273 -2.41 11.39 -17.27
CA VAL A 273 -1.93 10.02 -17.44
C VAL A 273 -2.26 9.25 -16.17
N ASN A 274 -3.15 8.27 -16.30
CA ASN A 274 -3.52 7.34 -15.24
C ASN A 274 -2.43 6.28 -15.10
N ILE A 275 -1.96 6.06 -13.89
CA ILE A 275 -0.95 5.05 -13.58
C ILE A 275 -1.63 3.88 -12.88
N THR A 276 -1.54 2.70 -13.49
CA THR A 276 -2.10 1.44 -12.98
C THR A 276 -1.01 0.37 -12.89
N GLY A 277 -1.32 -0.78 -12.29
CA GLY A 277 -0.37 -1.89 -12.18
C GLY A 277 0.89 -1.54 -11.36
N LEU A 278 0.78 -0.57 -10.44
CA LEU A 278 1.86 -0.22 -9.54
C LEU A 278 2.23 -1.41 -8.66
N SER A 279 3.52 -1.66 -8.51
CA SER A 279 4.07 -2.57 -7.50
C SER A 279 5.36 -1.99 -6.92
N LEU A 280 5.60 -2.29 -5.64
CA LEU A 280 6.82 -1.88 -4.95
C LEU A 280 7.95 -2.87 -5.24
N GLY A 281 9.13 -2.34 -5.49
CA GLY A 281 10.41 -3.04 -5.52
C GLY A 281 11.36 -2.50 -4.48
N GLY A 282 12.59 -3.01 -4.46
CA GLY A 282 13.60 -2.68 -3.45
C GLY A 282 13.61 -3.66 -2.28
N ALA A 283 14.66 -3.58 -1.46
CA ALA A 283 14.91 -4.55 -0.39
C ALA A 283 13.83 -4.55 0.70
N ASP A 284 13.16 -3.41 0.91
CA ASP A 284 12.16 -3.24 1.97
C ASP A 284 10.72 -3.23 1.44
N ALA A 285 10.49 -3.55 0.16
CA ALA A 285 9.17 -3.50 -0.49
C ALA A 285 8.09 -4.31 0.25
N GLY A 286 8.44 -5.49 0.74
CA GLY A 286 7.52 -6.38 1.46
C GLY A 286 7.02 -5.81 2.79
N ASN A 287 7.63 -4.73 3.27
CA ASN A 287 7.25 -4.08 4.53
C ASN A 287 6.14 -3.02 4.36
N TYR A 288 5.73 -2.75 3.11
CA TYR A 288 4.83 -1.65 2.78
C TYR A 288 3.66 -2.07 1.92
N LEU A 289 2.55 -1.35 2.07
CA LEU A 289 1.41 -1.36 1.15
C LEU A 289 1.43 -0.10 0.28
N LEU A 290 0.98 -0.26 -0.97
CA LEU A 290 0.75 0.86 -1.90
C LEU A 290 -0.38 1.76 -1.40
N PRO A 291 -0.35 3.07 -1.68
CA PRO A 291 -1.45 3.97 -1.37
C PRO A 291 -2.79 3.50 -1.96
N THR A 292 -3.89 3.82 -1.27
CA THR A 292 -5.25 3.41 -1.69
C THR A 292 -5.86 4.29 -2.77
N GLY A 293 -5.25 5.45 -3.07
CA GLY A 293 -5.71 6.40 -4.07
C GLY A 293 -5.14 6.15 -5.46
N ALA A 294 -5.82 6.69 -6.48
CA ALA A 294 -5.30 6.70 -7.84
C ALA A 294 -4.00 7.53 -7.91
N THR A 295 -3.02 7.02 -8.64
CA THR A 295 -1.79 7.76 -8.94
C THR A 295 -1.88 8.28 -10.38
N THR A 296 -1.66 9.57 -10.56
CA THR A 296 -1.70 10.21 -11.89
C THR A 296 -0.50 11.12 -12.08
N THR A 297 -0.20 11.40 -13.34
CA THR A 297 0.74 12.45 -13.75
C THR A 297 0.17 13.15 -14.99
N THR A 298 0.89 14.09 -15.58
CA THR A 298 0.44 14.78 -16.80
C THR A 298 1.51 14.78 -17.88
N ALA A 299 1.06 14.77 -19.14
CA ALA A 299 1.91 14.93 -20.32
C ALA A 299 1.09 15.49 -21.50
N ASN A 300 1.76 15.94 -22.55
CA ASN A 300 1.15 16.47 -23.76
C ASN A 300 1.05 15.40 -24.84
N ILE A 301 -0.06 15.43 -25.60
CA ILE A 301 -0.16 14.79 -26.91
C ILE A 301 -0.17 15.90 -27.96
N THR A 302 0.90 16.04 -28.74
CA THR A 302 0.95 17.00 -29.84
C THR A 302 0.25 16.44 -31.07
N GLN A 303 -0.37 17.31 -31.87
CA GLN A 303 -1.04 16.89 -33.10
C GLN A 303 -0.08 16.17 -34.07
N ALA A 304 -0.59 15.19 -34.80
CA ALA A 304 0.09 14.61 -35.96
C ALA A 304 -0.05 15.55 -37.17
N ASN A 305 0.76 15.34 -38.22
CA ASN A 305 0.72 16.22 -39.39
C ASN A 305 -0.05 15.60 -40.55
N ILE A 306 -0.95 16.39 -41.16
CA ILE A 306 -1.43 16.14 -42.52
C ILE A 306 -0.60 16.98 -43.48
N ALA A 307 0.20 16.33 -44.32
CA ALA A 307 1.11 16.98 -45.24
C ALA A 307 0.37 17.64 -46.42
N ALA A 308 -0.69 17.01 -46.93
CA ALA A 308 -1.46 17.49 -48.07
C ALA A 308 -2.86 16.88 -48.12
N VAL A 309 -3.79 17.61 -48.72
CA VAL A 309 -5.14 17.14 -49.09
C VAL A 309 -5.20 16.92 -50.60
N THR A 310 -5.67 15.74 -51.01
CA THR A 310 -5.75 15.29 -52.40
C THR A 310 -7.18 14.85 -52.72
N GLY A 311 -7.49 14.53 -53.98
CA GLY A 311 -8.79 13.95 -54.36
C GLY A 311 -9.98 14.92 -54.35
N ILE A 312 -9.77 16.21 -54.05
CA ILE A 312 -10.79 17.25 -54.28
C ILE A 312 -10.96 17.43 -55.79
N THR A 313 -12.21 17.38 -56.25
CA THR A 313 -12.56 17.59 -57.67
C THR A 313 -13.36 18.87 -57.83
N ALA A 314 -13.42 19.40 -59.05
CA ALA A 314 -14.25 20.55 -59.40
C ALA A 314 -15.27 20.15 -60.47
N ALA A 315 -16.49 20.66 -60.37
CA ALA A 315 -17.51 20.44 -61.39
C ALA A 315 -17.19 21.27 -62.64
N ASN A 316 -17.44 20.68 -63.81
CA ASN A 316 -17.52 21.45 -65.05
C ASN A 316 -18.66 22.46 -64.95
N LYS A 317 -18.51 23.62 -65.59
CA LYS A 317 -19.57 24.64 -65.63
C LYS A 317 -19.78 25.18 -67.03
N VAL A 318 -20.97 25.68 -67.27
CA VAL A 318 -21.23 26.59 -68.39
C VAL A 318 -20.68 27.97 -68.01
N TYR A 319 -20.15 28.69 -68.99
CA TYR A 319 -19.69 30.06 -68.79
C TYR A 319 -20.78 30.94 -68.18
N ASP A 320 -20.44 31.64 -67.10
CA ASP A 320 -21.34 32.51 -66.35
C ASP A 320 -20.71 33.88 -66.03
N GLY A 321 -19.58 34.19 -66.67
CA GLY A 321 -18.81 35.42 -66.43
C GLY A 321 -17.93 35.40 -65.17
N THR A 322 -17.88 34.30 -64.40
CA THR A 322 -17.09 34.21 -63.15
C THR A 322 -16.04 33.09 -63.20
N ALA A 323 -14.95 33.29 -62.46
CA ALA A 323 -13.92 32.26 -62.25
C ALA A 323 -14.22 31.32 -61.05
N ASN A 324 -15.42 31.38 -60.47
CA ASN A 324 -15.76 30.56 -59.31
C ASN A 324 -15.95 29.09 -59.72
N ALA A 325 -15.36 28.17 -58.95
CA ALA A 325 -15.50 26.74 -59.15
C ALA A 325 -16.32 26.09 -58.02
N THR A 326 -17.23 25.19 -58.39
CA THR A 326 -17.94 24.35 -57.43
C THR A 326 -17.10 23.11 -57.13
N LEU A 327 -16.66 22.98 -55.89
CA LEU A 327 -15.81 21.86 -55.44
C LEU A 327 -16.65 20.69 -54.92
N ASN A 328 -16.15 19.46 -55.13
CA ASN A 328 -16.60 18.26 -54.46
C ASN A 328 -15.45 17.70 -53.61
N THR A 329 -15.65 17.71 -52.29
CA THR A 329 -14.67 17.28 -51.29
C THR A 329 -14.95 15.88 -50.70
N GLY A 330 -16.02 15.21 -51.16
CA GLY A 330 -16.46 13.93 -50.58
C GLY A 330 -15.46 12.78 -50.74
N SER A 331 -14.53 12.89 -51.68
CA SER A 331 -13.46 11.91 -51.92
C SER A 331 -12.07 12.44 -51.56
N ALA A 332 -12.00 13.46 -50.69
CA ALA A 332 -10.73 14.02 -50.26
C ALA A 332 -9.87 12.97 -49.53
N GLY A 333 -8.61 12.84 -49.94
CA GLY A 333 -7.58 12.02 -49.29
C GLY A 333 -6.63 12.87 -48.47
N PHE A 334 -6.20 12.37 -47.30
CA PHE A 334 -5.38 13.10 -46.34
C PHE A 334 -4.03 12.39 -46.15
N THR A 335 -2.96 12.98 -46.69
CA THR A 335 -1.61 12.39 -46.60
C THR A 335 -1.05 12.59 -45.20
N GLY A 336 -0.79 11.50 -44.49
CA GLY A 336 -0.38 11.52 -43.06
C GLY A 336 -1.49 11.15 -42.08
N LYS A 337 -2.70 10.87 -42.57
CA LYS A 337 -3.80 10.33 -41.76
C LYS A 337 -3.42 8.96 -41.20
N LEU A 338 -3.65 8.77 -39.90
CA LEU A 338 -3.35 7.52 -39.20
C LEU A 338 -4.60 6.63 -39.14
N GLY A 339 -4.42 5.34 -39.45
CA GLY A 339 -5.43 4.30 -39.29
C GLY A 339 -6.83 4.69 -39.81
N SER A 340 -7.84 4.38 -39.00
CA SER A 340 -9.26 4.58 -39.31
C SER A 340 -9.82 5.92 -38.85
N ASP A 341 -8.97 6.90 -38.53
CA ASP A 341 -9.43 8.23 -38.11
C ASP A 341 -10.37 8.85 -39.16
N VAL A 342 -11.25 9.76 -38.75
CA VAL A 342 -12.23 10.38 -39.64
C VAL A 342 -11.86 11.85 -39.85
N LEU A 343 -11.42 12.15 -41.08
CA LEU A 343 -11.11 13.49 -41.56
C LEU A 343 -12.00 13.84 -42.75
N THR A 344 -12.42 15.10 -42.81
CA THR A 344 -13.13 15.70 -43.94
C THR A 344 -12.53 17.08 -44.25
N VAL A 345 -12.92 17.68 -45.37
CA VAL A 345 -12.63 19.08 -45.65
C VAL A 345 -13.79 19.90 -45.11
N ALA A 346 -13.55 20.70 -44.05
CA ALA A 346 -14.59 21.53 -43.44
C ALA A 346 -14.86 22.79 -44.27
N THR A 347 -13.81 23.46 -44.74
CA THR A 347 -13.91 24.60 -45.65
C THR A 347 -12.91 24.45 -46.79
N SER A 348 -13.26 24.98 -47.96
CA SER A 348 -12.37 25.14 -49.11
C SER A 348 -13.01 26.07 -50.12
N THR A 349 -12.21 26.86 -50.85
CA THR A 349 -12.67 27.68 -51.97
C THR A 349 -11.92 27.29 -53.24
N GLY A 350 -12.62 27.27 -54.36
CA GLY A 350 -12.07 26.91 -55.66
C GLY A 350 -12.25 28.03 -56.68
N SER A 351 -11.21 28.28 -57.47
CA SER A 351 -11.28 29.24 -58.58
C SER A 351 -10.54 28.72 -59.80
N PHE A 352 -11.18 28.81 -60.97
CA PHE A 352 -10.52 28.64 -62.26
C PHE A 352 -9.45 29.71 -62.46
N SER A 353 -8.44 29.43 -63.28
CA SER A 353 -7.39 30.40 -63.61
C SER A 353 -7.92 31.72 -64.18
N ASP A 354 -9.05 31.66 -64.90
CA ASP A 354 -9.79 32.78 -65.47
C ASP A 354 -11.23 32.33 -65.81
N LYS A 355 -12.10 33.27 -66.21
CA LYS A 355 -13.52 33.00 -66.54
C LYS A 355 -13.74 32.31 -67.89
N ASN A 356 -12.75 32.26 -68.78
CA ASN A 356 -12.96 31.94 -70.19
C ASN A 356 -13.09 30.43 -70.46
N VAL A 357 -13.84 30.07 -71.49
CA VAL A 357 -14.05 28.69 -71.96
C VAL A 357 -12.73 28.02 -72.32
N ALA A 358 -12.50 26.85 -71.74
CA ALA A 358 -11.46 25.91 -72.13
C ALA A 358 -11.69 24.56 -71.42
N ASN A 359 -11.12 23.51 -72.00
CA ASN A 359 -11.06 22.19 -71.36
C ASN A 359 -9.82 22.09 -70.46
N GLY A 360 -9.92 21.33 -69.38
CA GLY A 360 -8.80 21.03 -68.48
C GLY A 360 -8.23 22.24 -67.75
N LYS A 361 -9.03 23.30 -67.54
CA LYS A 361 -8.57 24.50 -66.82
C LYS A 361 -8.18 24.14 -65.40
N THR A 362 -7.04 24.68 -64.95
CA THR A 362 -6.63 24.58 -63.56
C THR A 362 -7.64 25.26 -62.66
N VAL A 363 -8.04 24.54 -61.61
CA VAL A 363 -8.80 25.07 -60.48
C VAL A 363 -7.86 25.09 -59.28
N SER A 364 -7.50 26.29 -58.85
CA SER A 364 -6.74 26.52 -57.62
C SER A 364 -7.66 26.41 -56.42
N ILE A 365 -7.28 25.60 -55.44
CA ILE A 365 -8.04 25.39 -54.20
C ILE A 365 -7.25 26.02 -53.06
N SER A 366 -7.92 26.84 -52.25
CA SER A 366 -7.34 27.46 -51.06
C SER A 366 -8.31 27.42 -49.88
N GLY A 367 -7.83 27.85 -48.71
CA GLY A 367 -8.65 27.90 -47.50
C GLY A 367 -9.10 26.52 -46.99
N ILE A 368 -8.32 25.47 -47.29
CA ILE A 368 -8.60 24.12 -46.80
C ILE A 368 -8.45 24.10 -45.27
N THR A 369 -9.48 23.64 -44.58
CA THR A 369 -9.44 23.32 -43.14
C THR A 369 -9.89 21.89 -42.90
N LEU A 370 -9.34 21.25 -41.87
CA LEU A 370 -9.72 19.88 -41.49
C LEU A 370 -11.04 19.89 -40.71
N GLY A 371 -11.93 18.97 -41.09
CA GLY A 371 -13.15 18.62 -40.37
C GLY A 371 -13.19 17.12 -40.05
N GLY A 372 -14.31 16.67 -39.50
CA GLY A 372 -14.46 15.29 -39.02
C GLY A 372 -14.14 15.14 -37.53
N THR A 373 -14.45 13.98 -36.97
CA THR A 373 -14.37 13.75 -35.52
C THR A 373 -12.94 13.73 -34.99
N ASP A 374 -11.96 13.44 -35.83
CA ASP A 374 -10.55 13.35 -35.44
C ASP A 374 -9.72 14.56 -35.89
N ALA A 375 -10.33 15.59 -36.50
CA ALA A 375 -9.61 16.76 -37.02
C ALA A 375 -8.73 17.46 -35.98
N GLY A 376 -9.21 17.55 -34.73
CA GLY A 376 -8.47 18.16 -33.63
C GLY A 376 -7.15 17.46 -33.29
N ASN A 377 -6.93 16.23 -33.78
CA ASN A 377 -5.71 15.46 -33.57
C ASN A 377 -4.62 15.75 -34.61
N TYR A 378 -4.92 16.57 -35.61
CA TYR A 378 -4.03 16.83 -36.72
C TYR A 378 -3.79 18.33 -36.95
N ASN A 379 -2.56 18.66 -37.33
CA ASN A 379 -2.18 19.94 -37.87
C ASN A 379 -2.07 19.84 -39.40
N LEU A 380 -2.72 20.74 -40.12
CA LEU A 380 -2.65 20.79 -41.57
C LEU A 380 -1.45 21.65 -42.00
N GLN A 381 -0.50 21.01 -42.68
CA GLN A 381 0.73 21.69 -43.11
C GLN A 381 0.55 22.55 -44.36
N SER A 382 -0.43 22.21 -45.22
CA SER A 382 -0.76 22.97 -46.42
C SER A 382 -2.26 23.13 -46.57
N SER A 383 -2.72 24.37 -46.71
CA SER A 383 -4.14 24.73 -46.89
C SER A 383 -4.53 24.93 -48.36
N THR A 384 -3.69 24.47 -49.29
CA THR A 384 -3.90 24.60 -50.74
C THR A 384 -3.85 23.26 -51.45
N ALA A 385 -4.55 23.17 -52.58
CA ALA A 385 -4.52 22.06 -53.51
C ALA A 385 -4.84 22.56 -54.93
N SER A 386 -4.82 21.67 -55.92
CA SER A 386 -5.23 21.99 -57.29
C SER A 386 -5.92 20.82 -57.95
N THR A 387 -6.85 21.11 -58.86
CA THR A 387 -7.52 20.13 -59.70
C THR A 387 -7.79 20.73 -61.09
N THR A 388 -8.51 20.03 -61.97
CA THR A 388 -8.88 20.54 -63.30
C THR A 388 -10.37 20.33 -63.59
N ALA A 389 -10.99 21.27 -64.29
CA ALA A 389 -12.36 21.16 -64.80
C ALA A 389 -12.53 21.95 -66.11
N ASN A 390 -13.64 21.73 -66.81
CA ASN A 390 -13.96 22.41 -68.07
C ASN A 390 -14.93 23.59 -67.82
N ILE A 391 -14.73 24.68 -68.55
CA ILE A 391 -15.76 25.70 -68.77
C ILE A 391 -16.24 25.54 -70.22
N THR A 392 -17.54 25.29 -70.41
CA THR A 392 -18.16 25.16 -71.73
C THR A 392 -18.90 26.42 -72.14
N PRO A 393 -19.04 26.71 -73.46
CA PRO A 393 -19.69 27.92 -73.92
C PRO A 393 -21.10 28.14 -73.39
N ALA A 394 -21.44 29.40 -73.10
CA ALA A 394 -22.82 29.82 -72.92
C ALA A 394 -23.57 29.82 -74.27
N THR A 395 -24.86 29.48 -74.24
CA THR A 395 -25.66 29.43 -75.47
C THR A 395 -26.33 30.79 -75.73
N ILE A 396 -26.06 31.37 -76.91
CA ILE A 396 -26.89 32.46 -77.45
C ILE A 396 -28.11 31.84 -78.15
N SER A 397 -29.29 32.00 -77.55
CA SER A 397 -30.51 31.34 -78.00
C SER A 397 -31.20 32.05 -79.17
N ALA A 398 -30.96 33.36 -79.32
CA ALA A 398 -31.47 34.14 -80.44
C ALA A 398 -30.60 35.37 -80.71
N ILE A 399 -30.53 35.75 -81.99
CA ILE A 399 -30.03 37.04 -82.42
C ILE A 399 -31.23 37.82 -82.98
N THR A 400 -31.49 39.00 -82.43
CA THR A 400 -32.63 39.86 -82.79
C THR A 400 -32.15 41.25 -83.19
N GLY A 401 -33.04 42.12 -83.67
CA GLY A 401 -32.70 43.52 -83.99
C GLY A 401 -31.94 43.74 -85.31
N ILE A 402 -31.67 42.69 -86.08
CA ILE A 402 -31.27 42.80 -87.49
C ILE A 402 -32.52 43.19 -88.30
N THR A 403 -32.42 44.24 -89.10
CA THR A 403 -33.51 44.70 -89.98
C THR A 403 -33.07 44.64 -91.43
N ALA A 404 -34.03 44.59 -92.35
CA ALA A 404 -33.78 44.62 -93.79
C ALA A 404 -34.41 45.89 -94.39
N ALA A 405 -33.71 46.53 -95.31
CA ALA A 405 -34.23 47.69 -96.02
C ALA A 405 -35.32 47.29 -97.03
N ASN A 406 -36.32 48.16 -97.21
CA ASN A 406 -37.22 48.07 -98.35
C ASN A 406 -36.43 48.21 -99.64
N LYS A 407 -36.88 47.51 -100.69
CA LYS A 407 -36.18 47.42 -101.97
C LYS A 407 -37.13 47.63 -103.15
N VAL A 408 -36.65 48.33 -104.18
CA VAL A 408 -37.32 48.40 -105.48
C VAL A 408 -37.01 47.12 -106.27
N TYR A 409 -38.02 46.52 -106.88
CA TYR A 409 -37.88 45.25 -107.62
C TYR A 409 -36.71 45.28 -108.63
N ASP A 410 -35.79 44.32 -108.54
CA ASP A 410 -34.58 44.26 -109.37
C ASP A 410 -34.25 42.83 -109.88
N THR A 411 -35.24 41.94 -109.88
CA THR A 411 -35.13 40.50 -110.23
C THR A 411 -34.34 39.60 -109.27
N THR A 412 -33.68 40.15 -108.26
CA THR A 412 -32.91 39.37 -107.27
C THR A 412 -33.64 39.24 -105.93
N THR A 413 -33.31 38.21 -105.16
CA THR A 413 -33.84 38.04 -103.79
C THR A 413 -32.94 38.68 -102.73
N ALA A 414 -31.77 39.21 -103.08
CA ALA A 414 -30.82 39.77 -102.12
C ALA A 414 -31.42 40.98 -101.36
N ALA A 415 -31.33 40.93 -100.03
CA ALA A 415 -31.76 41.97 -99.12
C ALA A 415 -30.55 42.70 -98.50
N THR A 416 -30.64 44.02 -98.40
CA THR A 416 -29.65 44.82 -97.67
C THR A 416 -30.01 44.81 -96.18
N LEU A 417 -29.12 44.25 -95.35
CA LEU A 417 -29.31 44.13 -93.91
C LEU A 417 -28.68 45.31 -93.16
N THR A 418 -29.36 45.79 -92.12
CA THR A 418 -28.83 46.69 -91.10
C THR A 418 -28.63 45.90 -89.81
N THR A 419 -27.37 45.76 -89.39
CA THR A 419 -26.95 44.87 -88.30
C THR A 419 -26.55 45.59 -87.02
N THR A 420 -26.49 46.93 -87.02
CA THR A 420 -26.08 47.73 -85.86
C THR A 420 -27.02 47.61 -84.66
N GLY A 421 -28.28 47.20 -84.88
CA GLY A 421 -29.26 46.91 -83.83
C GLY A 421 -29.21 45.46 -83.31
N ALA A 422 -28.25 44.64 -83.72
CA ALA A 422 -28.18 43.24 -83.31
C ALA A 422 -28.09 43.09 -81.78
N ALA A 423 -29.00 42.30 -81.22
CA ALA A 423 -29.05 41.96 -79.80
C ALA A 423 -28.97 40.45 -79.61
N PHE A 424 -28.21 40.01 -78.62
CA PHE A 424 -27.89 38.61 -78.35
C PHE A 424 -28.62 38.13 -77.09
N THR A 425 -29.66 37.32 -77.27
CA THR A 425 -30.41 36.73 -76.16
C THR A 425 -29.59 35.60 -75.53
N GLY A 426 -29.38 35.67 -74.21
CA GLY A 426 -28.52 34.73 -73.48
C GLY A 426 -27.10 35.23 -73.25
N LYS A 427 -26.75 36.44 -73.74
CA LYS A 427 -25.47 37.10 -73.47
C LYS A 427 -25.32 37.41 -71.98
N ILE A 428 -24.17 37.09 -71.38
CA ILE A 428 -23.86 37.45 -70.00
C ILE A 428 -23.55 38.94 -69.89
N THR A 429 -24.04 39.57 -68.81
CA THR A 429 -23.84 41.00 -68.55
C THR A 429 -22.35 41.33 -68.46
N GLY A 430 -21.93 42.35 -69.21
CA GLY A 430 -20.53 42.81 -69.26
C GLY A 430 -19.72 42.23 -70.43
N ASP A 431 -20.18 41.15 -71.06
CA ASP A 431 -19.49 40.59 -72.22
C ASP A 431 -19.59 41.49 -73.46
N VAL A 432 -18.71 41.26 -74.42
CA VAL A 432 -18.66 41.95 -75.72
C VAL A 432 -18.85 40.93 -76.84
N LEU A 433 -20.07 40.93 -77.39
CA LEU A 433 -20.45 40.16 -78.58
C LEU A 433 -20.78 41.08 -79.74
N THR A 434 -20.34 40.69 -80.94
CA THR A 434 -20.68 41.29 -82.24
C THR A 434 -21.10 40.18 -83.19
N LEU A 435 -21.58 40.55 -84.39
CA LEU A 435 -21.64 39.59 -85.49
C LEU A 435 -20.22 39.36 -86.01
N GLY A 436 -19.87 38.10 -86.24
CA GLY A 436 -18.53 37.70 -86.71
C GLY A 436 -18.34 37.97 -88.20
N ALA A 437 -19.10 37.25 -89.04
CA ALA A 437 -19.21 37.53 -90.47
C ALA A 437 -20.42 38.41 -90.76
N ALA A 438 -20.37 39.17 -91.86
CA ALA A 438 -21.54 39.88 -92.37
C ALA A 438 -22.60 38.85 -92.80
N PRO A 439 -23.77 38.79 -92.13
CA PRO A 439 -24.81 37.85 -92.53
C PRO A 439 -25.38 38.25 -93.89
N THR A 440 -25.88 37.27 -94.63
CA THR A 440 -26.59 37.51 -95.90
C THR A 440 -28.09 37.36 -95.70
N GLY A 441 -28.86 38.28 -96.27
CA GLY A 441 -30.33 38.24 -96.22
C GLY A 441 -30.92 38.02 -97.61
N ASN A 442 -31.94 37.16 -97.72
CA ASN A 442 -32.71 37.00 -98.94
C ASN A 442 -34.21 37.13 -98.66
N PHE A 443 -34.93 37.94 -99.45
CA PHE A 443 -36.40 37.91 -99.48
C PHE A 443 -36.88 36.50 -99.84
N SER A 444 -38.04 36.11 -99.32
CA SER A 444 -38.68 34.81 -99.54
C SER A 444 -38.77 34.41 -101.02
N ASP A 445 -38.98 35.38 -101.89
CA ASP A 445 -39.04 35.26 -103.35
C ASP A 445 -38.83 36.66 -103.98
N LYS A 446 -38.69 36.72 -105.31
CA LYS A 446 -38.44 37.98 -106.04
C LYS A 446 -39.67 38.87 -106.22
N ASN A 447 -40.89 38.38 -105.98
CA ASN A 447 -42.12 39.06 -106.36
C ASN A 447 -42.47 40.20 -105.38
N VAL A 448 -43.11 41.25 -105.88
CA VAL A 448 -43.53 42.40 -105.06
C VAL A 448 -44.64 42.00 -104.09
N ALA A 449 -44.45 42.26 -102.79
CA ALA A 449 -45.46 42.11 -101.74
C ALA A 449 -45.09 42.99 -100.54
N ASN A 450 -46.06 43.31 -99.68
CA ASN A 450 -45.80 43.97 -98.41
C ASN A 450 -45.43 42.94 -97.32
N GLY A 451 -44.55 43.29 -96.39
CA GLY A 451 -44.19 42.44 -95.25
C GLY A 451 -43.50 41.12 -95.61
N LYS A 452 -42.71 41.09 -96.70
CA LYS A 452 -41.98 39.87 -97.11
C LYS A 452 -40.99 39.42 -96.04
N THR A 453 -40.98 38.11 -95.77
CA THR A 453 -39.96 37.49 -94.91
C THR A 453 -38.57 37.61 -95.55
N VAL A 454 -37.58 37.99 -94.74
CA VAL A 454 -36.17 37.94 -95.11
C VAL A 454 -35.49 36.82 -94.34
N ASN A 455 -35.00 35.82 -95.06
CA ASN A 455 -34.24 34.71 -94.49
C ASN A 455 -32.79 35.14 -94.34
N ILE A 456 -32.30 35.13 -93.11
CA ILE A 456 -30.93 35.51 -92.77
C ILE A 456 -30.10 34.24 -92.60
N THR A 457 -28.96 34.17 -93.27
CA THR A 457 -27.99 33.06 -93.19
C THR A 457 -26.58 33.59 -92.87
N GLY A 458 -25.69 32.70 -92.42
CA GLY A 458 -24.29 33.04 -92.13
C GLY A 458 -24.07 33.78 -90.80
N LEU A 459 -25.04 33.74 -89.88
CA LEU A 459 -24.86 34.28 -88.54
C LEU A 459 -23.75 33.54 -87.79
N SER A 460 -22.81 34.30 -87.25
CA SER A 460 -21.72 33.83 -86.40
C SER A 460 -21.45 34.87 -85.32
N LEU A 461 -20.95 34.43 -84.18
CA LEU A 461 -20.54 35.33 -83.10
C LEU A 461 -19.13 35.86 -83.37
N GLY A 462 -18.93 37.14 -83.08
CA GLY A 462 -17.63 37.82 -83.04
C GLY A 462 -17.52 38.66 -81.77
N GLY A 463 -16.40 39.36 -81.61
CA GLY A 463 -16.10 40.14 -80.40
C GLY A 463 -15.17 39.40 -79.42
N ALA A 464 -14.81 40.08 -78.34
CA ALA A 464 -13.79 39.59 -77.40
C ALA A 464 -14.23 38.35 -76.61
N ASP A 465 -15.53 38.20 -76.35
CA ASP A 465 -16.09 37.08 -75.58
C ASP A 465 -16.82 36.05 -76.47
N ALA A 466 -16.61 36.07 -77.79
CA ALA A 466 -17.33 35.19 -78.73
C ALA A 466 -17.07 33.69 -78.55
N GLY A 467 -15.94 33.33 -77.93
CA GLY A 467 -15.58 31.95 -77.63
C GLY A 467 -16.12 31.45 -76.29
N ASN A 468 -16.80 32.31 -75.52
CA ASN A 468 -17.27 32.05 -74.16
C ASN A 468 -18.73 31.62 -74.09
#